data_AF-A0A1V4X7G2-F1
#
_entry.id   AF-A0A1V4X7G2-F1
#
_cell.length_a   1.000
_cell.length_b   1.000
_cell.length_c   1.000
_cell.angle_alpha   90.00
_cell.angle_beta   90.00
_cell.angle_gamma   90.00
#
_symmetry.space_group_name_H-M   'P 1'
#
loop_
_entity.id
_entity.type
_entity.pdbx_description
1 polymer ?
#
loop_
_entity_poly.entity_id
_entity_poly.type
_entity_poly.pdbx_seq_one_letter_code
_entity_poly.pdbx_strand_id
1 'polypeptide(L)'
;MFRGEKINITENRSVLHVALRAPRGASIVVDGENVVPHVHAVLDRMADFADQVRNGVWKGHTGKRIRNIINIGIGGSDLGPVMAYEALKFYSDRSLTFRFVSNIDGTDFAEAVQGLDPAETLFIVSSKTFTTLETMTNASTARAWLLQGMKGEEKAVAKHFVAVSTNAQEAAKFGIDTANMFGFWDWVGGRYSMDSAIGLATMLAVGPDNFRNMLGGFHEMDEHFRTAPFEANLPVLMGLLAVWYNNFYGAQTVAILPYEQYLKRFPAYLQQLTMESNGKHVTLDGIEVDYSTSPIYWGEPGTNGQHSFFQLIHQGTKLIPCDFIAFVEPLHPLGRHHDLLLANVFAQTEALAFGKTLEEVKSEGVPDRLVPHKVFEGDRPSNTILAQRLTPETLGKLVALYEHSVFTQGAIWNINPFDQWGVELGKALAQRIIPELENREEPKLAHDSSTNSLIRRYRKLKEQTK
;
A
#
# COMPACT_ATOMS: atom_id res chain seq x y z
N MET A 1 6.82 20.52 -5.52
CA MET A 1 5.72 19.68 -4.99
C MET A 1 4.66 20.51 -4.29
N PHE A 2 4.88 21.00 -3.07
CA PHE A 2 3.89 21.72 -2.24
C PHE A 2 3.19 22.92 -2.91
N ARG A 3 3.85 23.62 -3.84
CA ARG A 3 3.26 24.76 -4.58
C ARG A 3 2.30 24.36 -5.70
N GLY A 4 2.09 23.07 -5.95
CA GLY A 4 1.24 22.59 -7.05
C GLY A 4 1.87 22.65 -8.44
N GLU A 5 3.18 22.90 -8.53
CA GLU A 5 3.91 22.82 -9.80
C GLU A 5 3.86 21.41 -10.41
N LYS A 6 3.89 21.35 -11.74
CA LYS A 6 3.80 20.12 -12.55
C LYS A 6 5.12 19.36 -12.59
N ILE A 7 5.54 18.84 -11.43
CA ILE A 7 6.81 18.12 -11.27
C ILE A 7 6.77 16.68 -11.78
N ASN A 8 5.59 16.11 -12.03
CA ASN A 8 5.46 14.88 -12.82
C ASN A 8 5.49 15.27 -14.30
N ILE A 9 6.70 15.49 -14.81
CA ILE A 9 6.92 16.10 -16.13
C ILE A 9 6.50 15.20 -17.28
N THR A 10 6.61 13.87 -17.13
CA THR A 10 6.32 12.91 -18.21
C THR A 10 4.82 12.77 -18.47
N GLU A 11 3.99 13.04 -17.45
CA GLU A 11 2.53 13.10 -17.57
C GLU A 11 1.99 14.54 -17.57
N ASN A 12 2.86 15.56 -17.43
CA ASN A 12 2.50 16.97 -17.28
C ASN A 12 1.45 17.22 -16.18
N ARG A 13 1.70 16.69 -14.97
CA ARG A 13 0.79 16.77 -13.83
C ARG A 13 1.45 17.33 -12.58
N SER A 14 0.64 17.99 -11.76
CA SER A 14 1.00 18.32 -10.38
C SER A 14 1.07 17.06 -9.53
N VAL A 15 1.77 17.15 -8.40
CA VAL A 15 1.88 16.05 -7.43
C VAL A 15 1.54 16.60 -6.06
N LEU A 16 0.37 16.22 -5.56
CA LEU A 16 -0.27 16.96 -4.46
C LEU A 16 -1.02 16.07 -3.47
N HIS A 17 -0.54 14.86 -3.20
CA HIS A 17 -1.06 14.06 -2.07
C HIS A 17 -1.06 14.86 -0.74
N VAL A 18 -0.10 15.76 -0.54
CA VAL A 18 -0.07 16.72 0.59
C VAL A 18 -1.31 17.62 0.69
N ALA A 19 -2.03 17.89 -0.41
CA ALA A 19 -3.26 18.66 -0.38
C ALA A 19 -4.45 17.88 0.21
N LEU A 20 -4.40 16.54 0.18
CA LEU A 20 -5.46 15.66 0.70
C LEU A 20 -5.59 15.74 2.23
N ARG A 21 -4.48 16.06 2.89
CA ARG A 21 -4.38 16.20 4.35
C ARG A 21 -4.20 17.65 4.82
N ALA A 22 -4.31 18.62 3.91
CA ALA A 22 -4.18 20.03 4.29
C ALA A 22 -5.36 20.51 5.16
N PRO A 23 -5.12 21.38 6.17
CA PRO A 23 -6.19 21.97 6.97
C PRO A 23 -7.20 22.73 6.10
N ARG A 24 -8.46 22.82 6.52
CA ARG A 24 -9.56 23.44 5.74
C ARG A 24 -9.29 24.89 5.32
N GLY A 25 -8.52 25.63 6.12
CA GLY A 25 -8.14 27.02 5.83
C GLY A 25 -6.90 27.18 4.94
N ALA A 26 -6.23 26.10 4.55
CA ALA A 26 -5.06 26.16 3.69
C ALA A 26 -5.43 26.55 2.25
N SER A 27 -4.45 27.10 1.52
CA SER A 27 -4.59 27.43 0.11
C SER A 27 -3.46 26.79 -0.68
N ILE A 28 -3.82 25.85 -1.55
CA ILE A 28 -2.89 25.19 -2.49
C ILE A 28 -3.52 25.34 -3.87
N VAL A 29 -2.87 26.11 -4.74
CA VAL A 29 -3.43 26.50 -6.04
C VAL A 29 -2.82 25.65 -7.15
N VAL A 30 -3.68 25.07 -7.99
CA VAL A 30 -3.32 24.31 -9.19
C VAL A 30 -4.10 24.88 -10.36
N ASP A 31 -3.41 25.22 -11.45
CA ASP A 31 -4.04 25.74 -12.67
C ASP A 31 -5.06 26.88 -12.41
N GLY A 32 -4.77 27.71 -11.40
CA GLY A 32 -5.60 28.87 -11.01
C GLY A 32 -6.68 28.60 -9.95
N GLU A 33 -6.84 27.36 -9.49
CA GLU A 33 -7.90 26.96 -8.54
C GLU A 33 -7.32 26.45 -7.21
N ASN A 34 -7.87 26.90 -6.08
CA ASN A 34 -7.55 26.32 -4.77
C ASN A 34 -8.22 24.95 -4.62
N VAL A 35 -7.42 23.89 -4.51
CA VAL A 35 -7.95 22.51 -4.47
C VAL A 35 -8.43 22.08 -3.07
N VAL A 36 -8.01 22.78 -2.01
CA VAL A 36 -8.30 22.39 -0.61
C VAL A 36 -9.80 22.33 -0.30
N PRO A 37 -10.65 23.31 -0.70
CA PRO A 37 -12.10 23.20 -0.50
C PRO A 37 -12.72 21.97 -1.16
N HIS A 38 -12.21 21.55 -2.32
CA HIS A 38 -12.72 20.38 -3.06
C HIS A 38 -12.33 19.08 -2.35
N VAL A 39 -11.13 19.01 -1.78
CA VAL A 39 -10.70 17.93 -0.88
C VAL A 39 -11.67 17.79 0.30
N HIS A 40 -11.91 18.88 1.03
CA HIS A 40 -12.79 18.84 2.20
C HIS A 40 -14.24 18.49 1.85
N ALA A 41 -14.75 18.94 0.69
CA ALA A 41 -16.09 18.56 0.23
C ALA A 41 -16.23 17.05 0.00
N VAL A 42 -15.19 16.39 -0.53
CA VAL A 42 -15.17 14.92 -0.66
C VAL A 42 -15.06 14.26 0.70
N LEU A 43 -14.16 14.72 1.58
CA LEU A 43 -14.01 14.19 2.94
C LEU A 43 -15.30 14.28 3.76
N ASP A 44 -16.04 15.39 3.63
CA ASP A 44 -17.32 15.58 4.33
C ASP A 44 -18.39 14.61 3.79
N ARG A 45 -18.47 14.44 2.46
CA ARG A 45 -19.37 13.43 1.86
C ARG A 45 -19.02 12.00 2.29
N MET A 46 -17.73 11.67 2.36
CA MET A 46 -17.27 10.37 2.85
C MET A 46 -17.66 10.17 4.31
N ALA A 47 -17.50 11.20 5.15
CA ALA A 47 -17.86 11.16 6.57
C ALA A 47 -19.36 10.93 6.75
N ASP A 48 -20.21 11.70 6.04
CA ASP A 48 -21.66 11.54 6.08
C ASP A 48 -22.11 10.15 5.65
N PHE A 49 -21.49 9.60 4.59
CA PHE A 49 -21.78 8.23 4.15
C PHE A 49 -21.30 7.19 5.16
N ALA A 50 -20.09 7.37 5.70
CA ALA A 50 -19.52 6.46 6.69
C ALA A 50 -20.40 6.39 7.94
N ASP A 51 -20.87 7.53 8.45
CA ASP A 51 -21.77 7.59 9.60
C ASP A 51 -23.13 6.93 9.31
N GLN A 52 -23.68 7.11 8.11
CA GLN A 52 -24.92 6.44 7.72
C GLN A 52 -24.77 4.92 7.71
N VAL A 53 -23.67 4.38 7.16
CA VAL A 53 -23.41 2.93 7.14
C VAL A 53 -23.16 2.41 8.56
N ARG A 54 -22.27 3.07 9.31
CA ARG A 54 -21.88 2.67 10.66
C ARG A 54 -23.05 2.69 11.63
N ASN A 55 -23.90 3.72 11.59
CA ASN A 55 -25.09 3.81 12.45
C ASN A 55 -26.29 3.00 11.92
N GLY A 56 -26.14 2.36 10.75
CA GLY A 56 -27.15 1.52 10.14
C GLY A 56 -28.36 2.29 9.59
N VAL A 57 -28.20 3.59 9.31
CA VAL A 57 -29.17 4.39 8.54
C VAL A 57 -29.16 3.93 7.09
N TRP A 58 -27.97 3.70 6.52
CA TRP A 58 -27.85 3.07 5.22
C TRP A 58 -28.30 1.61 5.30
N LYS A 59 -29.32 1.27 4.52
CA LYS A 59 -29.86 -0.08 4.41
C LYS A 59 -29.56 -0.68 3.05
N GLY A 60 -29.31 -1.98 3.03
CA GLY A 60 -29.34 -2.77 1.80
C GLY A 60 -30.73 -2.80 1.18
N HIS A 61 -30.83 -3.39 0.00
CA HIS A 61 -32.05 -3.47 -0.81
C HIS A 61 -33.24 -4.07 -0.06
N THR A 62 -32.99 -5.01 0.84
CA THR A 62 -34.02 -5.68 1.67
C THR A 62 -34.40 -4.92 2.95
N GLY A 63 -33.80 -3.75 3.20
CA GLY A 63 -33.98 -2.98 4.44
C GLY A 63 -33.06 -3.41 5.59
N LYS A 64 -32.24 -4.46 5.42
CA LYS A 64 -31.25 -4.88 6.42
C LYS A 64 -30.09 -3.88 6.54
N ARG A 65 -29.45 -3.83 7.72
CA ARG A 65 -28.24 -3.03 7.96
C ARG A 65 -27.06 -3.66 7.23
N ILE A 66 -26.18 -2.84 6.65
CA ILE A 66 -24.91 -3.33 6.10
C ILE A 66 -23.99 -3.78 7.24
N ARG A 67 -23.43 -4.98 7.10
CA ARG A 67 -22.47 -5.58 8.04
C ARG A 67 -21.14 -5.90 7.37
N ASN A 68 -21.15 -6.14 6.06
CA ASN A 68 -19.97 -6.58 5.34
C ASN A 68 -19.60 -5.51 4.31
N ILE A 69 -18.32 -5.15 4.26
CA ILE A 69 -17.79 -4.16 3.34
C ILE A 69 -16.63 -4.81 2.59
N ILE A 70 -16.72 -4.81 1.26
CA ILE A 70 -15.68 -5.34 0.39
C ILE A 70 -15.14 -4.23 -0.50
N ASN A 71 -13.87 -3.87 -0.32
CA ASN A 71 -13.17 -3.01 -1.27
C ASN A 71 -12.67 -3.84 -2.45
N ILE A 72 -12.95 -3.39 -3.67
CA ILE A 72 -12.46 -4.00 -4.91
C ILE A 72 -11.56 -2.99 -5.60
N GLY A 73 -10.26 -3.30 -5.69
CA GLY A 73 -9.24 -2.41 -6.26
C GLY A 73 -7.91 -3.13 -6.34
N ILE A 74 -6.94 -2.63 -7.10
CA ILE A 74 -5.60 -3.24 -7.21
C ILE A 74 -4.51 -2.17 -7.07
N GLY A 75 -3.33 -2.57 -6.60
CA GLY A 75 -2.19 -1.67 -6.39
C GLY A 75 -2.54 -0.61 -5.34
N GLY A 76 -2.48 0.67 -5.74
CA GLY A 76 -2.72 1.79 -4.82
C GLY A 76 -4.16 1.86 -4.29
N SER A 77 -5.12 1.31 -5.05
CA SER A 77 -6.53 1.19 -4.63
C SER A 77 -6.79 0.05 -3.65
N ASP A 78 -5.76 -0.70 -3.26
CA ASP A 78 -5.85 -1.87 -2.36
C ASP A 78 -4.83 -1.81 -1.23
N LEU A 79 -3.53 -1.73 -1.58
CA LEU A 79 -2.42 -1.85 -0.63
C LEU A 79 -2.49 -0.81 0.50
N GLY A 80 -2.84 0.44 0.18
CA GLY A 80 -3.09 1.47 1.18
C GLY A 80 -4.28 1.12 2.08
N PRO A 81 -5.51 0.99 1.54
CA PRO A 81 -6.70 0.64 2.31
C PRO A 81 -6.55 -0.60 3.21
N VAL A 82 -6.01 -1.72 2.69
CA VAL A 82 -5.83 -2.95 3.47
C VAL A 82 -4.78 -2.78 4.56
N MET A 83 -3.69 -2.05 4.28
CA MET A 83 -2.66 -1.75 5.27
C MET A 83 -3.23 -0.88 6.40
N ALA A 84 -3.91 0.21 6.07
CA ALA A 84 -4.48 1.10 7.08
C ALA A 84 -5.58 0.42 7.92
N TYR A 85 -6.42 -0.40 7.30
CA TYR A 85 -7.41 -1.18 8.03
C TYR A 85 -6.75 -2.16 9.02
N GLU A 86 -5.75 -2.93 8.59
CA GLU A 86 -5.07 -3.87 9.49
C GLU A 86 -4.28 -3.13 10.58
N ALA A 87 -3.59 -2.05 10.24
CA ALA A 87 -2.84 -1.22 11.18
C ALA A 87 -3.74 -0.59 12.26
N LEU A 88 -4.92 -0.10 11.87
CA LEU A 88 -5.85 0.59 12.76
C LEU A 88 -7.01 -0.31 13.23
N LYS A 89 -6.89 -1.62 13.05
CA LYS A 89 -7.94 -2.58 13.38
C LYS A 89 -8.38 -2.49 14.83
N PHE A 90 -7.48 -2.12 15.75
CA PHE A 90 -7.82 -1.86 17.15
C PHE A 90 -8.94 -0.81 17.32
N TYR A 91 -8.94 0.22 16.48
CA TYR A 91 -9.90 1.33 16.48
C TYR A 91 -11.13 1.09 15.59
N SER A 92 -11.23 -0.07 14.94
CA SER A 92 -12.32 -0.35 14.01
C SER A 92 -13.62 -0.73 14.73
N ASP A 93 -14.76 -0.40 14.12
CA ASP A 93 -16.05 -0.93 14.55
C ASP A 93 -16.10 -2.45 14.31
N ARG A 94 -16.08 -3.22 15.41
CA ARG A 94 -16.07 -4.69 15.38
C ARG A 94 -17.40 -5.31 14.99
N SER A 95 -18.46 -4.51 14.86
CA SER A 95 -19.76 -4.98 14.33
C SER A 95 -19.79 -5.07 12.81
N LEU A 96 -18.77 -4.54 12.13
CA LEU A 96 -18.59 -4.59 10.69
C LEU A 96 -17.44 -5.54 10.31
N THR A 97 -17.62 -6.25 9.20
CA THR A 97 -16.62 -7.12 8.58
C THR A 97 -16.05 -6.44 7.34
N PHE A 98 -14.73 -6.29 7.28
CA PHE A 98 -14.04 -5.74 6.11
C PHE A 98 -13.24 -6.82 5.40
N ARG A 99 -13.34 -6.86 4.06
CA ARG A 99 -12.53 -7.70 3.18
C ARG A 99 -12.07 -6.87 1.97
N PHE A 100 -11.03 -7.34 1.31
CA PHE A 100 -10.36 -6.65 0.21
C PHE A 100 -10.14 -7.66 -0.90
N VAL A 101 -10.55 -7.30 -2.12
CA VAL A 101 -10.40 -8.14 -3.32
C VAL A 101 -9.60 -7.34 -4.33
N SER A 102 -8.45 -7.89 -4.72
CA SER A 102 -7.53 -7.22 -5.62
C SER A 102 -7.02 -8.07 -6.75
N ASN A 103 -6.82 -9.38 -6.52
CA ASN A 103 -6.31 -10.27 -7.54
C ASN A 103 -7.40 -10.62 -8.56
N ILE A 104 -7.01 -10.79 -9.82
CA ILE A 104 -7.90 -11.30 -10.89
C ILE A 104 -8.09 -12.81 -10.82
N ASP A 105 -7.25 -13.50 -10.04
CA ASP A 105 -7.51 -14.87 -9.64
C ASP A 105 -8.87 -14.95 -8.92
N GLY A 106 -9.80 -15.70 -9.50
CA GLY A 106 -11.17 -15.82 -9.02
C GLY A 106 -11.28 -16.36 -7.59
N THR A 107 -10.23 -17.01 -7.08
CA THR A 107 -10.14 -17.43 -5.68
C THR A 107 -10.27 -16.25 -4.71
N ASP A 108 -9.68 -15.09 -5.02
CA ASP A 108 -9.70 -13.93 -4.12
C ASP A 108 -11.13 -13.45 -3.86
N PHE A 109 -11.91 -13.26 -4.94
CA PHE A 109 -13.33 -12.94 -4.80
C PHE A 109 -14.12 -14.08 -4.15
N ALA A 110 -13.92 -15.33 -4.59
CA ALA A 110 -14.68 -16.48 -4.11
C ALA A 110 -14.54 -16.68 -2.60
N GLU A 111 -13.33 -16.56 -2.06
CA GLU A 111 -13.06 -16.60 -0.61
C GLU A 111 -13.60 -15.35 0.10
N ALA A 112 -13.44 -14.17 -0.51
CA ALA A 112 -13.90 -12.92 0.07
C ALA A 112 -15.43 -12.85 0.25
N VAL A 113 -16.23 -13.64 -0.46
CA VAL A 113 -17.69 -13.70 -0.23
C VAL A 113 -18.17 -14.89 0.62
N GLN A 114 -17.28 -15.80 1.02
CA GLN A 114 -17.67 -16.96 1.84
C GLN A 114 -18.31 -16.52 3.15
N GLY A 115 -19.49 -17.09 3.44
CA GLY A 115 -20.28 -16.83 4.64
C GLY A 115 -20.93 -15.46 4.72
N LEU A 116 -20.93 -14.66 3.65
CA LEU A 116 -21.56 -13.34 3.64
C LEU A 116 -22.99 -13.39 3.10
N ASP A 117 -23.91 -12.63 3.72
CA ASP A 117 -25.25 -12.38 3.18
C ASP A 117 -25.20 -11.22 2.17
N PRO A 118 -25.57 -11.43 0.89
CA PRO A 118 -25.68 -10.35 -0.10
C PRO A 118 -26.55 -9.18 0.37
N ALA A 119 -27.59 -9.44 1.16
CA ALA A 119 -28.50 -8.42 1.70
C ALA A 119 -27.86 -7.48 2.72
N GLU A 120 -26.71 -7.85 3.29
CA GLU A 120 -25.96 -7.08 4.29
C GLU A 120 -24.56 -6.66 3.79
N THR A 121 -24.27 -6.83 2.50
CA THR A 121 -22.92 -6.63 1.93
C THR A 121 -22.86 -5.41 1.02
N LEU A 122 -21.95 -4.48 1.30
CA LEU A 122 -21.64 -3.32 0.47
C LEU A 122 -20.30 -3.52 -0.25
N PHE A 123 -20.26 -3.19 -1.53
CA PHE A 123 -19.05 -3.17 -2.35
C PHE A 123 -18.60 -1.74 -2.64
N ILE A 124 -17.29 -1.50 -2.49
CA ILE A 124 -16.63 -0.25 -2.86
C ILE A 124 -15.74 -0.55 -4.07
N VAL A 125 -16.07 0.00 -5.23
CA VAL A 125 -15.28 -0.20 -6.46
C VAL A 125 -14.30 0.95 -6.60
N SER A 126 -13.02 0.67 -6.39
CA SER A 126 -11.94 1.65 -6.27
C SER A 126 -11.02 1.62 -7.50
N SER A 127 -11.31 2.46 -8.49
CA SER A 127 -10.50 2.60 -9.71
C SER A 127 -10.59 4.01 -10.28
N LYS A 128 -9.43 4.64 -10.49
CA LYS A 128 -9.34 5.99 -11.07
C LYS A 128 -10.05 6.07 -12.42
N THR A 129 -9.71 5.18 -13.34
CA THR A 129 -10.26 5.17 -14.70
C THR A 129 -11.59 4.44 -14.81
N PHE A 130 -11.91 3.59 -13.82
CA PHE A 130 -13.05 2.67 -13.82
C PHE A 130 -13.02 1.67 -15.00
N THR A 131 -11.82 1.41 -15.53
CA THR A 131 -11.58 0.52 -16.69
C THR A 131 -10.46 -0.50 -16.42
N THR A 132 -9.89 -0.50 -15.22
CA THR A 132 -8.84 -1.44 -14.82
C THR A 132 -9.36 -2.87 -14.94
N LEU A 133 -8.69 -3.69 -15.76
CA LEU A 133 -9.16 -5.03 -16.14
C LEU A 133 -9.51 -5.88 -14.92
N GLU A 134 -8.60 -5.98 -13.97
CA GLU A 134 -8.74 -6.80 -12.77
C GLU A 134 -9.90 -6.32 -11.90
N THR A 135 -9.91 -5.03 -11.57
CA THR A 135 -10.96 -4.40 -10.75
C THR A 135 -12.33 -4.52 -11.39
N MET A 136 -12.47 -4.27 -12.69
CA MET A 136 -13.78 -4.29 -13.36
C MET A 136 -14.29 -5.71 -13.59
N THR A 137 -13.40 -6.69 -13.76
CA THR A 137 -13.78 -8.10 -13.78
C THR A 137 -14.31 -8.52 -12.42
N ASN A 138 -13.60 -8.20 -11.33
CA ASN A 138 -14.06 -8.49 -9.97
C ASN A 138 -15.35 -7.74 -9.61
N ALA A 139 -15.49 -6.47 -10.00
CA ALA A 139 -16.72 -5.72 -9.79
C ALA A 139 -17.91 -6.34 -10.54
N SER A 140 -17.71 -6.80 -11.78
CA SER A 140 -18.74 -7.50 -12.56
C SER A 140 -19.13 -8.83 -11.90
N THR A 141 -18.16 -9.59 -11.40
CA THR A 141 -18.40 -10.82 -10.64
C THR A 141 -19.15 -10.53 -9.33
N ALA A 142 -18.77 -9.48 -8.60
CA ALA A 142 -19.48 -9.03 -7.41
C ALA A 142 -20.93 -8.64 -7.68
N ARG A 143 -21.16 -7.92 -8.80
CA ARG A 143 -22.50 -7.53 -9.23
C ARG A 143 -23.34 -8.76 -9.55
N ALA A 144 -22.79 -9.73 -10.28
CA ALA A 144 -23.47 -10.99 -10.57
C ALA A 144 -23.81 -11.78 -9.28
N TRP A 145 -22.86 -11.87 -8.34
CA TRP A 145 -23.07 -12.51 -7.04
C TRP A 145 -24.18 -11.83 -6.22
N LEU A 146 -24.18 -10.50 -6.16
CA LEU A 146 -25.24 -9.73 -5.48
C LEU A 146 -26.61 -10.02 -6.12
N LEU A 147 -26.70 -9.90 -7.46
CA LEU A 147 -27.97 -10.08 -8.16
C LEU A 147 -28.49 -11.50 -8.04
N GLN A 148 -27.62 -12.51 -8.02
CA GLN A 148 -28.02 -13.89 -7.72
C GLN A 148 -28.65 -13.98 -6.32
N GLY A 149 -28.05 -13.34 -5.31
CA GLY A 149 -28.61 -13.23 -3.96
C GLY A 149 -29.91 -12.44 -3.87
N MET A 150 -30.14 -11.51 -4.81
CA MET A 150 -31.32 -10.65 -4.90
C MET A 150 -32.33 -11.11 -5.96
N LYS A 151 -32.27 -12.38 -6.40
CA LYS A 151 -33.19 -12.94 -7.41
C LYS A 151 -33.29 -12.13 -8.72
N GLY A 152 -32.20 -11.48 -9.11
CA GLY A 152 -32.11 -10.66 -10.32
C GLY A 152 -32.63 -9.22 -10.19
N GLU A 153 -32.91 -8.73 -9.00
CA GLU A 153 -33.42 -7.37 -8.81
C GLU A 153 -32.35 -6.29 -9.03
N GLU A 154 -32.30 -5.75 -10.26
CA GLU A 154 -31.32 -4.73 -10.70
C GLU A 154 -31.23 -3.48 -9.81
N LYS A 155 -32.35 -3.07 -9.20
CA LYS A 155 -32.40 -1.92 -8.29
C LYS A 155 -31.52 -2.11 -7.04
N ALA A 156 -31.12 -3.34 -6.71
CA ALA A 156 -30.24 -3.61 -5.58
C ALA A 156 -28.84 -3.00 -5.76
N VAL A 157 -28.35 -2.85 -7.00
CA VAL A 157 -26.99 -2.35 -7.27
C VAL A 157 -26.76 -0.98 -6.63
N ALA A 158 -27.72 -0.05 -6.76
CA ALA A 158 -27.61 1.31 -6.23
C ALA A 158 -27.53 1.40 -4.69
N LYS A 159 -27.90 0.33 -3.97
CA LYS A 159 -27.83 0.25 -2.50
C LYS A 159 -26.62 -0.53 -1.97
N HIS A 160 -25.99 -1.30 -2.85
CA HIS A 160 -24.93 -2.25 -2.49
C HIS A 160 -23.60 -1.98 -3.21
N PHE A 161 -23.53 -0.98 -4.09
CA PHE A 161 -22.31 -0.54 -4.74
C PHE A 161 -22.12 0.96 -4.61
N VAL A 162 -20.90 1.35 -4.26
CA VAL A 162 -20.40 2.73 -4.35
C VAL A 162 -19.10 2.74 -5.16
N ALA A 163 -18.77 3.90 -5.75
CA ALA A 163 -17.59 4.05 -6.58
C ALA A 163 -16.61 5.05 -5.98
N VAL A 164 -15.32 4.73 -6.01
CA VAL A 164 -14.24 5.68 -5.80
C VAL A 164 -13.50 5.84 -7.12
N SER A 165 -13.79 6.93 -7.82
CA SER A 165 -13.36 7.11 -9.22
C SER A 165 -13.44 8.56 -9.68
N THR A 166 -12.76 8.87 -10.79
CA THR A 166 -12.91 10.14 -11.51
C THR A 166 -13.84 10.01 -12.72
N ASN A 167 -14.33 8.80 -13.03
CA ASN A 167 -15.08 8.51 -14.24
C ASN A 167 -16.57 8.24 -13.96
N ALA A 168 -17.33 9.33 -13.80
CA ALA A 168 -18.77 9.27 -13.54
C ALA A 168 -19.57 8.52 -14.63
N GLN A 169 -19.12 8.60 -15.89
CA GLN A 169 -19.82 7.96 -17.00
C GLN A 169 -19.74 6.43 -16.90
N GLU A 170 -18.56 5.87 -16.65
CA GLU A 170 -18.39 4.42 -16.51
C GLU A 170 -19.02 3.89 -15.21
N ALA A 171 -18.95 4.65 -14.11
CA ALA A 171 -19.66 4.29 -12.88
C ALA A 171 -21.19 4.23 -13.09
N ALA A 172 -21.77 5.21 -13.78
CA ALA A 172 -23.19 5.22 -14.11
C ALA A 172 -23.57 4.06 -15.04
N LYS A 173 -22.75 3.76 -16.06
CA LYS A 173 -22.96 2.60 -16.97
C LYS A 173 -22.95 1.27 -16.21
N PHE A 174 -22.14 1.15 -15.16
CA PHE A 174 -22.12 -0.03 -14.29
C PHE A 174 -23.40 -0.17 -13.44
N GLY A 175 -24.15 0.93 -13.25
CA GLY A 175 -25.38 0.98 -12.45
C GLY A 175 -25.20 1.58 -11.06
N ILE A 176 -24.05 2.21 -10.77
CA ILE A 176 -23.83 2.95 -9.53
C ILE A 176 -24.46 4.33 -9.66
N ASP A 177 -25.24 4.72 -8.64
CA ASP A 177 -25.72 6.08 -8.50
C ASP A 177 -24.53 7.03 -8.33
N THR A 178 -24.40 8.04 -9.18
CA THR A 178 -23.28 8.99 -9.14
C THR A 178 -23.29 9.84 -7.86
N ALA A 179 -24.41 9.93 -7.15
CA ALA A 179 -24.46 10.48 -5.80
C ALA A 179 -23.62 9.67 -4.79
N ASN A 180 -23.41 8.39 -5.07
CA ASN A 180 -22.55 7.46 -4.32
C ASN A 180 -21.17 7.27 -4.98
N MET A 181 -20.77 8.21 -5.83
CA MET A 181 -19.40 8.30 -6.33
C MET A 181 -18.60 9.32 -5.52
N PHE A 182 -17.44 8.89 -5.05
CA PHE A 182 -16.47 9.71 -4.32
C PHE A 182 -15.27 9.97 -5.23
N GLY A 183 -15.12 11.25 -5.61
CA GLY A 183 -14.11 11.69 -6.57
C GLY A 183 -12.74 11.90 -5.95
N PHE A 184 -11.71 11.88 -6.78
CA PHE A 184 -10.36 12.36 -6.48
C PHE A 184 -9.73 12.91 -7.77
N TRP A 185 -8.46 13.30 -7.75
CA TRP A 185 -7.85 14.09 -8.83
C TRP A 185 -6.71 13.37 -9.54
N ASP A 186 -6.33 13.90 -10.71
CA ASP A 186 -5.25 13.38 -11.54
C ASP A 186 -3.87 13.51 -10.86
N TRP A 187 -3.65 14.56 -10.09
CA TRP A 187 -2.45 14.81 -9.27
C TRP A 187 -2.30 13.90 -8.04
N VAL A 188 -3.30 13.04 -7.77
CA VAL A 188 -3.21 11.95 -6.80
C VAL A 188 -2.69 10.70 -7.52
N GLY A 189 -1.42 10.36 -7.25
CA GLY A 189 -0.81 9.10 -7.68
C GLY A 189 -1.40 7.91 -6.91
N GLY A 190 -1.55 6.75 -7.55
CA GLY A 190 -2.21 5.59 -6.93
C GLY A 190 -1.55 5.15 -5.61
N ARG A 191 -0.22 5.04 -5.59
CA ARG A 191 0.55 4.70 -4.39
C ARG A 191 0.60 5.78 -3.30
N TYR A 192 0.01 6.95 -3.56
CA TYR A 192 -0.12 8.10 -2.66
C TYR A 192 -1.60 8.49 -2.46
N SER A 193 -2.53 7.54 -2.59
CA SER A 193 -3.97 7.85 -2.66
C SER A 193 -4.77 7.47 -1.40
N MET A 194 -4.16 6.76 -0.45
CA MET A 194 -4.86 6.20 0.72
C MET A 194 -5.59 7.25 1.58
N ASP A 195 -5.07 8.46 1.63
CA ASP A 195 -5.60 9.64 2.34
C ASP A 195 -6.63 10.44 1.51
N SER A 196 -6.96 10.00 0.29
CA SER A 196 -8.06 10.51 -0.53
C SER A 196 -9.36 9.71 -0.34
N ALA A 197 -10.30 9.82 -1.29
CA ALA A 197 -11.49 8.98 -1.39
C ALA A 197 -11.19 7.47 -1.42
N ILE A 198 -9.98 7.05 -1.85
CA ILE A 198 -9.56 5.64 -1.79
C ILE A 198 -9.56 5.10 -0.35
N GLY A 199 -9.36 5.97 0.64
CA GLY A 199 -9.47 5.66 2.07
C GLY A 199 -10.89 5.42 2.58
N LEU A 200 -11.93 5.40 1.73
CA LEU A 200 -13.33 5.24 2.17
C LEU A 200 -13.54 3.96 3.00
N ALA A 201 -12.96 2.83 2.60
CA ALA A 201 -13.03 1.59 3.37
C ALA A 201 -12.41 1.73 4.77
N THR A 202 -11.28 2.44 4.86
CA THR A 202 -10.62 2.74 6.13
C THR A 202 -11.48 3.65 7.00
N MET A 203 -12.05 4.73 6.44
CA MET A 203 -12.94 5.64 7.16
C MET A 203 -14.20 4.93 7.69
N LEU A 204 -14.80 4.04 6.88
CA LEU A 204 -15.91 3.19 7.33
C LEU A 204 -15.51 2.30 8.51
N ALA A 205 -14.28 1.77 8.52
CA ALA A 205 -13.79 0.90 9.59
C ALA A 205 -13.58 1.67 10.89
N VAL A 206 -12.81 2.76 10.85
CA VAL A 206 -12.34 3.47 12.07
C VAL A 206 -13.18 4.68 12.46
N GLY A 207 -14.08 5.11 11.58
CA GLY A 207 -14.92 6.31 11.74
C GLY A 207 -14.27 7.59 11.21
N PRO A 208 -15.06 8.64 10.92
CA PRO A 208 -14.55 9.89 10.37
C PRO A 208 -13.50 10.58 11.24
N ASP A 209 -13.66 10.58 12.56
CA ASP A 209 -12.74 11.27 13.47
C ASP A 209 -11.35 10.62 13.48
N ASN A 210 -11.28 9.29 13.55
CA ASN A 210 -10.01 8.57 13.46
C ASN A 210 -9.35 8.74 12.09
N PHE A 211 -10.14 8.79 11.00
CA PHE A 211 -9.61 9.09 9.68
C PHE A 211 -9.03 10.51 9.62
N ARG A 212 -9.72 11.51 10.17
CA ARG A 212 -9.21 12.89 10.26
C ARG A 212 -7.96 12.99 11.15
N ASN A 213 -7.89 12.25 12.25
CA ASN A 213 -6.68 12.18 13.08
C ASN A 213 -5.50 11.59 12.31
N MET A 214 -5.75 10.57 11.47
CA MET A 214 -4.74 10.03 10.57
C MET A 214 -4.24 11.11 9.60
N LEU A 215 -5.14 11.84 8.93
CA LEU A 215 -4.78 12.97 8.06
C LEU A 215 -3.98 14.05 8.82
N GLY A 216 -4.34 14.35 10.07
CA GLY A 216 -3.59 15.26 10.92
C GLY A 216 -2.14 14.82 11.11
N GLY A 217 -1.91 13.53 11.35
CA GLY A 217 -0.56 12.96 11.44
C GLY A 217 0.25 13.06 10.14
N PHE A 218 -0.39 12.83 9.00
CA PHE A 218 0.24 13.07 7.69
C PHE A 218 0.69 14.55 7.57
N HIS A 219 -0.22 15.48 7.88
CA HIS A 219 0.03 16.90 7.77
C HIS A 219 1.16 17.37 8.70
N GLU A 220 1.24 16.85 9.93
CA GLU A 220 2.33 17.17 10.84
C GLU A 220 3.71 16.79 10.26
N MET A 221 3.80 15.62 9.62
CA MET A 221 5.04 15.19 8.96
C MET A 221 5.31 15.98 7.67
N ASP A 222 4.27 16.41 6.95
CA ASP A 222 4.41 17.33 5.81
C ASP A 222 5.02 18.67 6.24
N GLU A 223 4.55 19.24 7.34
CA GLU A 223 5.06 20.50 7.88
C GLU A 223 6.48 20.35 8.41
N HIS A 224 6.79 19.23 9.09
CA HIS A 224 8.16 18.90 9.48
C HIS A 224 9.08 18.82 8.27
N PHE A 225 8.71 18.05 7.24
CA PHE A 225 9.50 17.93 6.02
C PHE A 225 9.71 19.28 5.32
N ARG A 226 8.68 20.13 5.30
CA ARG A 226 8.69 21.43 4.62
C ARG A 226 9.54 22.49 5.32
N THR A 227 9.63 22.44 6.66
CA THR A 227 10.14 23.57 7.46
C THR A 227 11.39 23.25 8.27
N ALA A 228 11.64 22.00 8.63
CA ALA A 228 12.82 21.63 9.40
C ALA A 228 14.10 21.76 8.54
N PRO A 229 15.22 22.26 9.11
CA PRO A 229 16.50 22.28 8.42
C PRO A 229 16.98 20.85 8.14
N PHE A 230 17.69 20.63 7.03
CA PHE A 230 17.99 19.27 6.53
C PHE A 230 18.71 18.38 7.54
N GLU A 231 19.60 18.94 8.36
CA GLU A 231 20.32 18.22 9.42
C GLU A 231 19.42 17.71 10.57
N ALA A 232 18.17 18.20 10.66
CA ALA A 232 17.17 17.76 11.63
C ALA A 232 15.86 17.31 10.95
N ASN A 233 15.88 17.13 9.62
CA ASN A 233 14.73 16.76 8.83
C ASN A 233 14.71 15.24 8.62
N LEU A 234 13.87 14.55 9.38
CA LEU A 234 13.85 13.08 9.47
C LEU A 234 13.67 12.38 8.11
N PRO A 235 12.68 12.74 7.25
CA PRO A 235 12.60 12.18 5.90
C PRO A 235 13.84 12.42 5.04
N VAL A 236 14.47 13.59 5.15
CA VAL A 236 15.70 13.91 4.39
C VAL A 236 16.86 13.03 4.86
N LEU A 237 17.07 12.92 6.17
CA LEU A 237 18.13 12.08 6.74
C LEU A 237 17.94 10.61 6.36
N MET A 238 16.73 10.08 6.44
CA MET A 238 16.43 8.71 6.01
C MET A 238 16.65 8.52 4.51
N GLY A 239 16.23 9.48 3.69
CA GLY A 239 16.48 9.44 2.24
C GLY A 239 17.98 9.46 1.91
N LEU A 240 18.77 10.28 2.60
CA LEU A 240 20.23 10.34 2.44
C LEU A 240 20.92 9.05 2.88
N LEU A 241 20.50 8.42 3.98
CA LEU A 241 21.02 7.13 4.42
C LEU A 241 20.70 6.02 3.40
N ALA A 242 19.50 6.02 2.82
CA ALA A 242 19.14 5.08 1.76
C ALA A 242 20.03 5.26 0.52
N VAL A 243 20.26 6.50 0.07
CA VAL A 243 21.20 6.81 -1.03
C VAL A 243 22.63 6.39 -0.66
N TRP A 244 23.07 6.67 0.57
CA TRP A 244 24.41 6.31 1.05
C TRP A 244 24.67 4.81 0.91
N TYR A 245 23.82 3.98 1.50
CA TYR A 245 24.03 2.54 1.46
C TYR A 245 23.81 1.95 0.07
N ASN A 246 22.84 2.46 -0.69
CA ASN A 246 22.58 1.99 -2.06
C ASN A 246 23.73 2.34 -3.01
N ASN A 247 24.11 3.61 -3.10
CA ASN A 247 25.01 4.12 -4.12
C ASN A 247 26.50 3.97 -3.77
N PHE A 248 26.86 3.97 -2.47
CA PHE A 248 28.26 3.91 -2.05
C PHE A 248 28.66 2.55 -1.46
N TYR A 249 27.74 1.84 -0.81
CA TYR A 249 27.98 0.48 -0.30
C TYR A 249 27.39 -0.63 -1.19
N GLY A 250 26.64 -0.26 -2.24
CA GLY A 250 26.02 -1.24 -3.15
C GLY A 250 24.93 -2.09 -2.50
N ALA A 251 24.32 -1.63 -1.40
CA ALA A 251 23.24 -2.33 -0.72
C ALA A 251 21.96 -2.32 -1.57
N GLN A 252 21.66 -3.45 -2.21
CA GLN A 252 20.55 -3.56 -3.16
C GLN A 252 19.17 -3.67 -2.51
N THR A 253 19.10 -3.82 -1.18
CA THR A 253 17.83 -4.09 -0.48
C THR A 253 17.75 -3.35 0.85
N VAL A 254 16.55 -2.97 1.25
CA VAL A 254 16.24 -2.41 2.58
C VAL A 254 15.14 -3.26 3.23
N ALA A 255 15.34 -3.66 4.49
CA ALA A 255 14.37 -4.43 5.25
C ALA A 255 13.51 -3.51 6.15
N ILE A 256 12.19 -3.63 6.06
CA ILE A 256 11.21 -2.93 6.92
C ILE A 256 10.67 -3.92 7.95
N LEU A 257 10.98 -3.68 9.22
CA LEU A 257 10.80 -4.64 10.30
C LEU A 257 9.95 -4.02 11.42
N PRO A 258 8.62 -3.94 11.24
CA PRO A 258 7.74 -3.40 12.28
C PRO A 258 7.54 -4.42 13.40
N TYR A 259 7.88 -4.06 14.63
CA TYR A 259 7.57 -4.84 15.84
C TYR A 259 6.18 -4.47 16.36
N GLU A 260 5.21 -4.65 15.47
CA GLU A 260 3.78 -4.45 15.70
C GLU A 260 3.01 -5.32 14.71
N GLN A 261 2.24 -6.28 15.22
CA GLN A 261 1.55 -7.25 14.37
C GLN A 261 0.46 -6.62 13.50
N TYR A 262 -0.14 -5.51 13.95
CA TYR A 262 -1.09 -4.75 13.13
C TYR A 262 -0.43 -4.14 11.88
N LEU A 263 0.88 -3.89 11.91
CA LEU A 263 1.65 -3.40 10.75
C LEU A 263 2.13 -4.50 9.79
N LYS A 264 1.56 -5.71 9.83
CA LYS A 264 1.94 -6.83 8.93
C LYS A 264 1.85 -6.54 7.43
N ARG A 265 1.07 -5.55 7.01
CA ARG A 265 0.97 -5.12 5.60
C ARG A 265 1.80 -3.88 5.29
N PHE A 266 2.45 -3.28 6.28
CA PHE A 266 3.25 -2.07 6.10
C PHE A 266 4.45 -2.28 5.16
N PRO A 267 5.24 -3.39 5.26
CA PRO A 267 6.29 -3.66 4.28
C PRO A 267 5.77 -3.78 2.84
N ALA A 268 4.64 -4.45 2.63
CA ALA A 268 4.02 -4.61 1.32
C ALA A 268 3.44 -3.29 0.75
N TYR A 269 2.94 -2.41 1.62
CA TYR A 269 2.57 -1.05 1.22
C TYR A 269 3.80 -0.24 0.77
N LEU A 270 4.88 -0.29 1.57
CA LEU A 270 6.12 0.43 1.24
C LEU A 270 6.80 -0.11 -0.01
N GLN A 271 6.69 -1.39 -0.33
CA GLN A 271 7.15 -1.96 -1.60
C GLN A 271 6.62 -1.18 -2.80
N GLN A 272 5.31 -0.93 -2.85
CA GLN A 272 4.75 -0.15 -3.95
C GLN A 272 5.20 1.31 -3.87
N LEU A 273 5.13 1.91 -2.67
CA LEU A 273 5.50 3.31 -2.50
C LEU A 273 6.93 3.60 -2.97
N THR A 274 7.90 2.77 -2.61
CA THR A 274 9.32 2.99 -2.90
C THR A 274 9.68 2.50 -4.30
N MET A 275 9.38 1.24 -4.63
CA MET A 275 9.89 0.59 -5.84
C MET A 275 9.18 1.07 -7.11
N GLU A 276 7.86 1.32 -7.06
CA GLU A 276 7.14 1.86 -8.22
C GLU A 276 7.45 3.36 -8.43
N SER A 277 7.80 4.09 -7.36
CA SER A 277 8.26 5.48 -7.48
C SER A 277 9.66 5.55 -8.07
N ASN A 278 10.64 4.95 -7.40
CA ASN A 278 12.05 5.21 -7.65
C ASN A 278 12.77 4.09 -8.42
N GLY A 279 12.10 2.99 -8.77
CA GLY A 279 12.64 1.93 -9.62
C GLY A 279 12.72 2.35 -11.08
N LYS A 280 13.54 3.36 -11.36
CA LYS A 280 13.66 4.04 -12.66
C LYS A 280 15.10 3.99 -13.15
N HIS A 281 15.28 4.08 -14.47
CA HIS A 281 16.60 4.12 -15.10
C HIS A 281 16.78 5.35 -16.01
N VAL A 282 15.79 6.26 -16.04
CA VAL A 282 15.82 7.47 -16.88
C VAL A 282 15.58 8.68 -16.00
N THR A 283 16.43 9.68 -16.16
CA THR A 283 16.35 10.97 -15.48
C THR A 283 15.22 11.84 -16.03
N LEU A 284 14.93 12.96 -15.36
CA LEU A 284 13.98 13.96 -15.82
C LEU A 284 14.34 14.56 -17.20
N ASP A 285 15.63 14.58 -17.55
CA ASP A 285 16.11 15.06 -18.85
C ASP A 285 16.07 13.99 -19.97
N GLY A 286 15.57 12.78 -19.67
CA GLY A 286 15.49 11.68 -20.63
C GLY A 286 16.81 10.93 -20.84
N ILE A 287 17.79 11.11 -19.93
CA ILE A 287 19.10 10.46 -19.99
C ILE A 287 19.08 9.20 -19.11
N GLU A 288 19.65 8.09 -19.61
CA GLU A 288 19.83 6.87 -18.83
C GLU A 288 20.84 7.08 -17.70
N VAL A 289 20.51 6.59 -16.49
CA VAL A 289 21.39 6.71 -15.31
C VAL A 289 22.57 5.75 -15.39
N ASP A 290 23.73 6.16 -14.88
CA ASP A 290 24.93 5.32 -14.70
C ASP A 290 25.15 4.92 -13.22
N TYR A 291 24.13 5.12 -12.39
CA TYR A 291 24.09 4.79 -10.96
C TYR A 291 22.84 4.00 -10.59
N SER A 292 22.86 3.31 -9.43
CA SER A 292 21.68 2.64 -8.89
C SER A 292 20.62 3.62 -8.39
N THR A 293 19.35 3.31 -8.62
CA THR A 293 18.19 4.05 -8.07
C THR A 293 17.57 3.27 -6.91
N SER A 294 16.24 3.08 -6.85
CA SER A 294 15.60 2.44 -5.69
C SER A 294 16.19 1.07 -5.36
N PRO A 295 16.52 0.78 -4.08
CA PRO A 295 16.73 -0.58 -3.63
C PRO A 295 15.40 -1.35 -3.58
N ILE A 296 15.49 -2.66 -3.39
CA ILE A 296 14.36 -3.55 -3.16
C ILE A 296 13.92 -3.45 -1.71
N TYR A 297 12.67 -3.07 -1.46
CA TYR A 297 12.10 -3.04 -0.12
C TYR A 297 11.39 -4.36 0.19
N TRP A 298 11.57 -4.89 1.39
CA TRP A 298 10.95 -6.13 1.81
C TRP A 298 10.89 -6.22 3.34
N GLY A 299 10.17 -7.19 3.89
CA GLY A 299 10.17 -7.44 5.33
C GLY A 299 8.88 -8.07 5.83
N GLU A 300 8.91 -8.43 7.11
CA GLU A 300 7.80 -9.00 7.87
C GLU A 300 7.85 -8.45 9.30
N PRO A 301 6.74 -8.46 10.05
CA PRO A 301 6.74 -8.05 11.43
C PRO A 301 7.74 -8.81 12.30
N GLY A 302 8.33 -8.09 13.25
CA GLY A 302 8.97 -8.71 14.41
C GLY A 302 7.90 -9.31 15.34
N THR A 303 8.15 -10.45 15.98
CA THR A 303 9.39 -11.25 15.95
C THR A 303 9.41 -12.32 14.85
N ASN A 304 8.36 -12.44 14.03
CA ASN A 304 8.26 -13.48 12.99
C ASN A 304 9.45 -13.45 12.02
N GLY A 305 9.86 -12.26 11.57
CA GLY A 305 11.05 -12.10 10.72
C GLY A 305 12.33 -12.66 11.33
N GLN A 306 12.49 -12.56 12.66
CA GLN A 306 13.66 -13.11 13.37
C GLN A 306 13.78 -14.62 13.19
N HIS A 307 12.63 -15.30 13.21
CA HIS A 307 12.54 -16.75 13.07
C HIS A 307 12.37 -17.21 11.61
N SER A 308 12.61 -16.31 10.65
CA SER A 308 12.50 -16.60 9.23
C SER A 308 13.81 -16.30 8.50
N PHE A 309 14.24 -15.04 8.46
CA PHE A 309 15.32 -14.60 7.56
C PHE A 309 16.44 -13.82 8.26
N PHE A 310 16.36 -13.56 9.58
CA PHE A 310 17.42 -12.85 10.29
C PHE A 310 18.75 -13.61 10.33
N GLN A 311 18.75 -14.93 10.12
CA GLN A 311 19.98 -15.70 9.89
C GLN A 311 20.80 -15.11 8.74
N LEU A 312 20.14 -14.76 7.63
CA LEU A 312 20.80 -14.14 6.48
C LEU A 312 21.20 -12.70 6.81
N ILE A 313 20.35 -11.95 7.53
CA ILE A 313 20.67 -10.57 7.91
C ILE A 313 21.92 -10.53 8.81
N HIS A 314 22.10 -11.48 9.74
CA HIS A 314 23.22 -11.50 10.70
C HIS A 314 24.51 -12.12 10.17
N GLN A 315 24.43 -13.24 9.45
CA GLN A 315 25.61 -14.02 9.05
C GLN A 315 25.65 -14.31 7.54
N GLY A 316 24.72 -13.75 6.78
CA GLY A 316 24.74 -13.82 5.33
C GLY A 316 25.77 -12.86 4.72
N THR A 317 26.02 -13.04 3.43
CA THR A 317 27.01 -12.29 2.66
C THR A 317 26.44 -11.00 2.03
N LYS A 318 25.27 -10.55 2.48
CA LYS A 318 24.59 -9.37 1.96
C LYS A 318 24.55 -8.29 3.03
N LEU A 319 24.86 -7.06 2.64
CA LEU A 319 24.61 -5.87 3.44
C LEU A 319 23.16 -5.44 3.24
N ILE A 320 22.40 -5.38 4.33
CA ILE A 320 20.96 -5.09 4.32
C ILE A 320 20.69 -4.05 5.41
N PRO A 321 20.61 -2.75 5.05
CA PRO A 321 20.07 -1.74 5.94
C PRO A 321 18.65 -2.11 6.40
N CYS A 322 18.38 -1.94 7.68
CA CYS A 322 17.12 -2.33 8.31
C CYS A 322 16.45 -1.14 9.02
N ASP A 323 15.16 -0.93 8.77
CA ASP A 323 14.33 -0.01 9.55
C ASP A 323 13.50 -0.80 10.56
N PHE A 324 13.84 -0.68 11.83
CA PHE A 324 13.06 -1.22 12.94
C PHE A 324 12.02 -0.17 13.37
N ILE A 325 10.76 -0.57 13.42
CA ILE A 325 9.66 0.31 13.85
C ILE A 325 9.01 -0.30 15.08
N ALA A 326 8.95 0.44 16.18
CA ALA A 326 8.40 -0.07 17.45
C ALA A 326 7.60 1.01 18.18
N PHE A 327 6.79 0.56 19.14
CA PHE A 327 5.94 1.43 19.96
C PHE A 327 6.20 1.20 21.44
N VAL A 328 6.17 2.25 22.25
CA VAL A 328 6.37 2.16 23.72
C VAL A 328 5.16 1.54 24.42
N GLU A 329 3.95 1.87 23.95
CA GLU A 329 2.70 1.40 24.53
C GLU A 329 2.05 0.31 23.67
N PRO A 330 1.67 -0.84 24.25
CA PRO A 330 0.90 -1.83 23.56
C PRO A 330 -0.57 -1.37 23.42
N LEU A 331 -1.19 -1.75 22.30
CA LEU A 331 -2.65 -1.65 22.17
C LEU A 331 -3.38 -2.71 23.01
N HIS A 332 -2.74 -3.85 23.27
CA HIS A 332 -3.24 -4.94 24.10
C HIS A 332 -2.25 -5.23 25.24
N PRO A 333 -2.45 -4.68 26.45
CA PRO A 333 -1.55 -4.89 27.59
C PRO A 333 -1.74 -6.29 28.19
N LEU A 334 -1.17 -7.30 27.53
CA LEU A 334 -1.22 -8.70 27.94
C LEU A 334 0.04 -9.10 28.71
N GLY A 335 -0.02 -9.01 30.04
CA GLY A 335 1.07 -9.40 30.93
C GLY A 335 2.41 -8.77 30.52
N ARG A 336 3.43 -9.61 30.31
CA ARG A 336 4.81 -9.19 29.96
C ARG A 336 5.09 -9.22 28.45
N HIS A 337 4.09 -9.44 27.60
CA HIS A 337 4.31 -9.65 26.16
C HIS A 337 5.02 -8.47 25.49
N HIS A 338 4.63 -7.24 25.84
CA HIS A 338 5.17 -6.05 25.17
C HIS A 338 6.63 -5.77 25.55
N ASP A 339 7.00 -5.92 26.81
CA ASP A 339 8.40 -5.78 27.24
C ASP A 339 9.30 -6.81 26.56
N LEU A 340 8.82 -8.05 26.40
CA LEU A 340 9.55 -9.09 25.67
C LEU A 340 9.70 -8.75 24.18
N LEU A 341 8.69 -8.12 23.58
CA LEU A 341 8.75 -7.64 22.20
C LEU A 341 9.80 -6.53 22.04
N LEU A 342 9.82 -5.54 22.94
CA LEU A 342 10.79 -4.43 22.86
C LEU A 342 12.20 -4.85 23.23
N ALA A 343 12.38 -5.77 24.18
CA ALA A 343 13.68 -6.37 24.46
C ALA A 343 14.30 -6.96 23.18
N ASN A 344 13.48 -7.56 22.33
CA ASN A 344 13.90 -8.08 21.04
C ASN A 344 14.26 -6.98 20.02
N VAL A 345 13.56 -5.85 19.98
CA VAL A 345 13.94 -4.70 19.12
C VAL A 345 15.34 -4.21 19.48
N PHE A 346 15.55 -3.96 20.77
CA PHE A 346 16.82 -3.41 21.26
C PHE A 346 17.96 -4.41 21.08
N ALA A 347 17.73 -5.68 21.43
CA ALA A 347 18.75 -6.72 21.27
C ALA A 347 19.13 -6.97 19.80
N GLN A 348 18.17 -6.93 18.88
CA GLN A 348 18.46 -7.17 17.45
C GLN A 348 19.26 -6.04 16.83
N THR A 349 18.91 -4.78 17.12
CA THR A 349 19.63 -3.61 16.60
C THR A 349 21.05 -3.52 17.19
N GLU A 350 21.21 -3.83 18.48
CA GLU A 350 22.52 -3.97 19.13
C GLU A 350 23.35 -5.10 18.51
N ALA A 351 22.77 -6.29 18.34
CA ALA A 351 23.47 -7.44 17.77
C ALA A 351 23.91 -7.20 16.31
N LEU A 352 23.10 -6.50 15.51
CA LEU A 352 23.46 -6.12 14.15
C LEU A 352 24.66 -5.14 14.12
N ALA A 353 24.66 -4.16 15.02
CA ALA A 353 25.72 -3.17 15.07
C ALA A 353 27.07 -3.77 15.55
N PHE A 354 27.05 -4.56 16.61
CA PHE A 354 28.28 -4.94 17.33
C PHE A 354 28.70 -6.39 17.16
N GLY A 355 27.79 -7.27 16.74
CA GLY A 355 28.10 -8.68 16.53
C GLY A 355 28.59 -9.38 17.80
N LYS A 356 29.44 -10.38 17.60
CA LYS A 356 30.09 -11.19 18.64
C LYS A 356 31.37 -11.78 18.05
N THR A 357 32.51 -11.36 18.61
CA THR A 357 33.86 -11.69 18.16
C THR A 357 34.22 -13.15 18.42
N LEU A 358 35.28 -13.62 17.74
CA LEU A 358 35.81 -14.97 17.90
C LEU A 358 36.28 -15.25 19.34
N GLU A 359 36.89 -14.27 19.99
CA GLU A 359 37.37 -14.30 21.36
C GLU A 359 36.21 -14.45 22.35
N GLU A 360 35.13 -13.68 22.15
CA GLU A 360 33.92 -13.78 22.96
C GLU A 360 33.28 -15.17 22.82
N VAL A 361 33.15 -15.68 21.59
CA VAL A 361 32.61 -17.03 21.34
C VAL A 361 33.47 -18.12 22.01
N LYS A 362 34.80 -18.00 21.95
CA LYS A 362 35.70 -18.95 22.64
C LYS A 362 35.54 -18.88 24.16
N SER A 363 35.35 -17.68 24.72
CA SER A 363 35.18 -17.49 26.16
C SER A 363 33.90 -18.14 26.71
N GLU A 364 32.91 -18.37 25.87
CA GLU A 364 31.67 -19.09 26.22
C GLU A 364 31.86 -20.62 26.31
N GLY A 365 33.07 -21.15 26.12
CA GLY A 365 33.36 -22.58 26.16
C GLY A 365 32.80 -23.35 24.95
N VAL A 366 32.59 -22.65 23.82
CA VAL A 366 32.16 -23.27 22.57
C VAL A 366 33.27 -24.18 22.03
N PRO A 367 32.99 -25.43 21.62
CA PRO A 367 34.00 -26.30 21.01
C PRO A 367 34.64 -25.65 19.78
N ASP A 368 35.96 -25.73 19.64
CA ASP A 368 36.73 -25.00 18.60
C ASP A 368 36.15 -25.15 17.19
N ARG A 369 35.68 -26.35 16.82
CA ARG A 369 35.07 -26.62 15.52
C ARG A 369 33.79 -25.82 15.24
N LEU A 370 33.11 -25.33 16.27
CA LEU A 370 31.87 -24.56 16.17
C LEU A 370 32.10 -23.06 16.30
N VAL A 371 33.27 -22.63 16.75
CA VAL A 371 33.58 -21.21 16.98
C VAL A 371 33.33 -20.37 15.72
N PRO A 372 33.85 -20.71 14.51
CA PRO A 372 33.66 -19.89 13.32
C PRO A 372 32.18 -19.74 12.91
N HIS A 373 31.34 -20.73 13.23
CA HIS A 373 29.92 -20.73 12.91
C HIS A 373 29.08 -19.86 13.85
N LYS A 374 29.64 -19.46 15.00
CA LYS A 374 28.97 -18.67 16.04
C LYS A 374 29.49 -17.23 16.13
N VAL A 375 30.45 -16.85 15.30
CA VAL A 375 30.90 -15.47 15.15
C VAL A 375 29.81 -14.66 14.45
N PHE A 376 29.56 -13.46 14.94
CA PHE A 376 28.72 -12.46 14.31
C PHE A 376 29.61 -11.27 13.98
N GLU A 377 29.74 -10.93 12.70
CA GLU A 377 30.67 -9.89 12.24
C GLU A 377 30.30 -8.47 12.73
N GLY A 378 29.02 -8.24 13.06
CA GLY A 378 28.52 -6.90 13.37
C GLY A 378 28.55 -6.00 12.14
N ASP A 379 28.66 -4.69 12.35
CA ASP A 379 28.75 -3.65 11.30
C ASP A 379 27.59 -3.71 10.28
N ARG A 380 26.40 -4.07 10.77
CA ARG A 380 25.17 -4.14 9.96
C ARG A 380 24.24 -2.99 10.36
N PRO A 381 23.95 -2.05 9.44
CA PRO A 381 23.29 -0.81 9.79
C PRO A 381 21.79 -0.99 10.03
N SER A 382 21.27 -0.25 11.01
CA SER A 382 19.82 -0.14 11.24
C SER A 382 19.41 1.25 11.70
N ASN A 383 18.20 1.66 11.30
CA ASN A 383 17.46 2.74 11.95
C ASN A 383 16.49 2.15 12.97
N THR A 384 16.30 2.83 14.10
CA THR A 384 15.23 2.50 15.06
C THR A 384 14.27 3.67 15.20
N ILE A 385 13.04 3.46 14.74
CA ILE A 385 11.93 4.41 14.85
C ILE A 385 11.05 3.96 16.01
N LEU A 386 11.19 4.63 17.16
CA LEU A 386 10.41 4.36 18.36
C LEU A 386 9.36 5.46 18.54
N ALA A 387 8.07 5.11 18.40
CA ALA A 387 6.96 6.01 18.64
C ALA A 387 6.24 5.67 19.95
N GLN A 388 5.41 6.58 20.49
CA GLN A 388 4.72 6.32 21.75
C GLN A 388 3.72 5.16 21.63
N ARG A 389 2.85 5.17 20.61
CA ARG A 389 1.75 4.20 20.44
C ARG A 389 1.31 4.18 18.98
N LEU A 390 0.86 3.04 18.47
CA LEU A 390 0.22 3.00 17.16
C LEU A 390 -1.20 3.59 17.23
N THR A 391 -1.32 4.86 16.85
CA THR A 391 -2.60 5.59 16.72
C THR A 391 -2.86 5.92 15.24
N PRO A 392 -4.09 6.33 14.86
CA PRO A 392 -4.34 6.83 13.50
C PRO A 392 -3.37 7.94 13.10
N GLU A 393 -3.13 8.91 13.97
CA GLU A 393 -2.17 10.00 13.78
C GLU A 393 -0.74 9.48 13.57
N THR A 394 -0.29 8.56 14.44
CA THR A 394 1.06 7.97 14.32
C THR A 394 1.23 7.18 13.02
N LEU A 395 0.20 6.46 12.56
CA LEU A 395 0.24 5.80 11.26
C LEU A 395 0.40 6.83 10.13
N GLY A 396 -0.35 7.93 10.18
CA GLY A 396 -0.23 9.01 9.19
C GLY A 396 1.17 9.60 9.13
N LYS A 397 1.79 9.86 10.30
CA LYS A 397 3.18 10.32 10.41
C LYS A 397 4.16 9.34 9.78
N LEU A 398 4.01 8.04 10.07
CA LEU A 398 4.89 7.00 9.54
C LEU A 398 4.78 6.89 8.02
N VAL A 399 3.58 6.93 7.46
CA VAL A 399 3.42 6.86 6.00
C VAL A 399 4.02 8.09 5.33
N ALA A 400 3.66 9.30 5.79
CA ALA A 400 4.19 10.56 5.24
C ALA A 400 5.73 10.64 5.33
N LEU A 401 6.32 10.08 6.40
CA LEU A 401 7.77 9.99 6.56
C LEU A 401 8.41 9.24 5.37
N TYR A 402 7.86 8.08 5.01
CA TYR A 402 8.36 7.32 3.88
C TYR A 402 8.03 7.96 2.52
N GLU A 403 6.87 8.62 2.37
CA GLU A 403 6.56 9.37 1.15
C GLU A 403 7.61 10.46 0.86
N HIS A 404 7.99 11.23 1.89
CA HIS A 404 8.99 12.29 1.76
C HIS A 404 10.43 11.77 1.67
N SER A 405 10.73 10.63 2.29
CA SER A 405 12.01 9.93 2.09
C SER A 405 12.15 9.46 0.64
N VAL A 406 11.09 8.90 0.05
CA VAL A 406 11.05 8.51 -1.37
C VAL A 406 11.24 9.72 -2.28
N PHE A 407 10.56 10.84 -1.98
CA PHE A 407 10.74 12.08 -2.73
C PHE A 407 12.18 12.59 -2.65
N THR A 408 12.80 12.58 -1.47
CA THR A 408 14.20 13.01 -1.28
C THR A 408 15.15 12.18 -2.14
N GLN A 409 15.01 10.85 -2.10
CA GLN A 409 15.82 9.94 -2.92
C GLN A 409 15.63 10.21 -4.42
N GLY A 410 14.38 10.32 -4.88
CA GLY A 410 14.07 10.57 -6.29
C GLY A 410 14.60 11.92 -6.80
N ALA A 411 14.56 12.95 -5.95
CA ALA A 411 15.12 14.26 -6.26
C ALA A 411 16.66 14.22 -6.42
N ILE A 412 17.36 13.47 -5.56
CA ILE A 412 18.82 13.30 -5.65
C ILE A 412 19.22 12.55 -6.92
N TRP A 413 18.49 11.48 -7.26
CA TRP A 413 18.71 10.70 -8.47
C TRP A 413 18.21 11.41 -9.75
N ASN A 414 17.65 12.61 -9.65
CA ASN A 414 17.08 13.35 -10.78
C ASN A 414 16.10 12.51 -11.63
N ILE A 415 15.27 11.67 -11.01
CA ILE A 415 14.27 10.83 -11.69
C ILE A 415 12.86 11.35 -11.42
N ASN A 416 11.86 10.84 -12.17
CA ASN A 416 10.45 11.10 -11.88
C ASN A 416 9.87 10.02 -10.93
N PRO A 417 9.63 10.32 -9.64
CA PRO A 417 9.10 9.34 -8.70
C PRO A 417 7.58 9.16 -8.81
N PHE A 418 6.92 9.86 -9.73
CA PHE A 418 5.45 9.98 -9.77
C PHE A 418 4.78 9.36 -10.99
N ASP A 419 5.55 8.94 -12.00
CA ASP A 419 5.05 8.12 -13.12
C ASP A 419 5.29 6.62 -12.89
N GLN A 420 4.82 5.79 -13.83
CA GLN A 420 5.00 4.32 -13.80
C GLN A 420 4.90 3.66 -15.19
N TRP A 421 5.56 4.23 -16.21
CA TRP A 421 5.49 3.72 -17.59
C TRP A 421 5.84 2.23 -17.76
N GLY A 422 6.68 1.68 -16.87
CA GLY A 422 7.11 0.29 -16.90
C GLY A 422 5.99 -0.77 -16.79
N VAL A 423 4.77 -0.39 -16.37
CA VAL A 423 3.65 -1.34 -16.24
C VAL A 423 2.83 -1.54 -17.52
N GLU A 424 3.04 -0.72 -18.56
CA GLU A 424 2.18 -0.71 -19.74
C GLU A 424 2.41 -1.90 -20.69
N LEU A 425 3.67 -2.28 -20.91
CA LEU A 425 4.02 -3.35 -21.84
C LEU A 425 3.39 -4.69 -21.44
N GLY A 426 3.42 -5.02 -20.14
CA GLY A 426 2.80 -6.24 -19.61
C GLY A 426 1.29 -6.26 -19.86
N LYS A 427 0.60 -5.13 -19.62
CA LYS A 427 -0.85 -5.00 -19.88
C LYS A 427 -1.18 -5.19 -21.37
N ALA A 428 -0.41 -4.56 -22.26
CA ALA A 428 -0.61 -4.68 -23.71
C ALA A 428 -0.32 -6.10 -24.24
N LEU A 429 0.68 -6.79 -23.67
CA LEU A 429 0.96 -8.20 -23.99
C LEU A 429 -0.16 -9.12 -23.51
N ALA A 430 -0.64 -8.94 -22.28
CA ALA A 430 -1.75 -9.74 -21.73
C ALA A 430 -3.03 -9.58 -22.57
N GLN A 431 -3.40 -8.36 -22.96
CA GLN A 431 -4.56 -8.10 -23.82
C GLN A 431 -4.47 -8.81 -25.19
N ARG A 432 -3.25 -8.97 -25.73
CA ARG A 432 -3.04 -9.74 -26.97
C ARG A 432 -3.18 -11.25 -26.75
N ILE A 433 -2.71 -11.76 -25.61
CA ILE A 433 -2.71 -13.20 -25.31
C ILE A 433 -4.09 -13.71 -24.89
N ILE A 434 -4.91 -12.91 -24.18
CA ILE A 434 -6.26 -13.31 -23.72
C ILE A 434 -7.11 -13.97 -24.83
N PRO A 435 -7.35 -13.33 -26.01
CA PRO A 435 -8.14 -13.96 -27.06
C PRO A 435 -7.49 -15.24 -27.60
N GLU A 436 -6.16 -15.36 -27.55
CA GLU A 436 -5.45 -16.58 -27.97
C GLU A 436 -5.66 -17.74 -27.01
N LEU A 437 -5.92 -17.48 -25.72
CA LEU A 437 -6.25 -18.49 -24.71
C LEU A 437 -7.75 -18.86 -24.69
N GLU A 438 -8.61 -17.93 -25.12
CA GLU A 438 -10.06 -18.08 -25.08
C GLU A 438 -10.66 -18.64 -26.36
N ASN A 439 -10.01 -18.42 -27.50
CA ASN A 439 -10.50 -18.93 -28.78
C ASN A 439 -10.70 -20.45 -28.72
N ARG A 440 -11.76 -20.96 -29.34
CA ARG A 440 -12.03 -22.39 -29.39
C ARG A 440 -11.00 -23.11 -30.27
N GLU A 441 -10.61 -22.51 -31.38
CA GLU A 441 -9.59 -23.06 -32.29
C GLU A 441 -8.22 -22.46 -31.96
N GLU A 442 -7.14 -23.21 -32.22
CA GLU A 442 -5.78 -22.69 -32.04
C GLU A 442 -5.51 -21.57 -33.05
N PRO A 443 -5.28 -20.33 -32.61
CA PRO A 443 -4.96 -19.24 -33.53
C PRO A 443 -3.51 -19.35 -34.00
N LYS A 444 -3.18 -18.61 -35.06
CA LYS A 444 -1.79 -18.43 -35.47
C LYS A 444 -1.06 -17.57 -34.43
N LEU A 445 -0.18 -18.19 -33.65
CA LEU A 445 0.63 -17.50 -32.65
C LEU A 445 1.86 -16.84 -33.29
N ALA A 446 2.21 -15.64 -32.82
CA ALA A 446 3.31 -14.83 -33.35
C ALA A 446 4.29 -14.36 -32.26
N HIS A 447 4.38 -15.10 -31.14
CA HIS A 447 5.31 -14.82 -30.05
C HIS A 447 6.62 -15.62 -30.21
N ASP A 448 7.52 -15.49 -29.24
CA ASP A 448 8.70 -16.34 -29.14
C ASP A 448 8.34 -17.82 -28.90
N SER A 449 9.32 -18.71 -29.07
CA SER A 449 9.10 -20.16 -28.96
C SER A 449 8.67 -20.62 -27.58
N SER A 450 9.10 -19.94 -26.51
CA SER A 450 8.69 -20.24 -25.14
C SER A 450 7.21 -19.93 -24.94
N THR A 451 6.81 -18.68 -25.24
CA THR A 451 5.42 -18.22 -25.08
C THR A 451 4.44 -19.04 -25.92
N ASN A 452 4.78 -19.31 -27.19
CA ASN A 452 3.96 -20.15 -28.06
C ASN A 452 3.76 -21.56 -27.49
N SER A 453 4.83 -22.15 -26.94
CA SER A 453 4.77 -23.50 -26.35
C SER A 453 3.90 -23.53 -25.09
N LEU A 454 3.97 -22.49 -24.25
CA LEU A 454 3.14 -22.35 -23.06
C LEU A 454 1.66 -22.18 -23.40
N ILE A 455 1.32 -21.32 -24.37
CA ILE A 455 -0.05 -21.11 -24.84
C ILE A 455 -0.64 -22.43 -25.35
N ARG A 456 0.07 -23.14 -26.22
CA ARG A 456 -0.37 -24.45 -26.74
C ARG A 456 -0.57 -25.47 -25.63
N ARG A 457 0.37 -25.56 -24.68
CA ARG A 457 0.27 -26.47 -23.54
C ARG A 457 -0.96 -26.15 -22.68
N TYR A 458 -1.19 -24.89 -22.36
CA TYR A 458 -2.35 -24.45 -21.58
C TYR A 458 -3.66 -24.80 -22.29
N ARG A 459 -3.80 -24.46 -23.57
CA ARG A 459 -5.00 -24.76 -24.37
C ARG A 459 -5.31 -26.26 -24.39
N LYS A 460 -4.28 -27.10 -24.65
CA LYS A 460 -4.40 -28.56 -24.65
C LYS A 460 -4.90 -29.11 -23.30
N LEU A 461 -4.34 -28.64 -22.19
CA LEU A 461 -4.75 -29.10 -20.85
C LEU A 461 -6.15 -28.58 -20.48
N LYS A 462 -6.51 -27.36 -20.90
CA LYS A 462 -7.83 -26.77 -20.68
C LYS A 462 -8.93 -27.55 -21.40
N GLU A 463 -8.68 -28.03 -22.62
CA GLU A 463 -9.62 -28.87 -23.38
C GLU A 463 -9.83 -30.25 -22.74
N GLN A 464 -8.81 -30.83 -22.11
CA GLN A 464 -8.90 -32.12 -21.42
C GLN A 464 -9.69 -32.06 -20.10
N THR A 465 -9.86 -30.86 -19.55
CA THR A 465 -10.54 -30.63 -18.27
C THR A 465 -12.02 -30.27 -18.45
N LYS A 466 -12.43 -29.97 -19.69
CA LYS A 466 -13.84 -29.78 -20.07
C LYS A 466 -14.44 -31.09 -20.51
#